data_AF-A0A9X4ILW0-F1
#
_entry.id   AF-A0A9X4ILW0-F1
#
_cell.length_a   1.000
_cell.length_b   1.000
_cell.length_c   1.000
_cell.angle_alpha   90.00
_cell.angle_beta   90.00
_cell.angle_gamma   90.00
#
_symmetry.space_group_name_H-M   'P 1'
#
loop_
_entity.id
_entity.type
_entity.pdbx_description
1 polymer ?
#
loop_
_entity_poly.entity_id
_entity_poly.type
_entity_poly.pdbx_seq_one_letter_code
_entity_poly.pdbx_strand_id
1 'polypeptide(L)'
;MTLILLEGPALEPVTLAQARAYLRLDATDEDTLVPALISVARTSLETELRRAFISQRWTLLPDRWPGSSVTIPLTPVQSIDAVRVSGITLAADSYACECRRDPAVIHGRAGMGWPLPADPAGGIEIDFTAGYGDAADDVPAPVRQAILMLAAHWFETREPVAMGTPVLEMPFTVSRLIEPYRRPRL
;
A
#
# COMPACT_ATOMS: atom_id res chain seq x y z
N MET A 1 8.03 -7.06 -13.11
CA MET A 1 7.69 -7.15 -11.67
C MET A 1 6.26 -6.70 -11.47
N THR A 2 5.37 -7.63 -11.15
CA THR A 2 3.94 -7.39 -10.95
C THR A 2 3.59 -7.58 -9.48
N LEU A 3 2.71 -6.73 -8.94
CA LEU A 3 2.11 -6.92 -7.62
C LEU A 3 0.66 -7.35 -7.80
N ILE A 4 0.26 -8.40 -7.09
CA ILE A 4 -1.11 -8.91 -7.07
C ILE A 4 -1.61 -8.83 -5.62
N LEU A 5 -2.77 -8.20 -5.44
CA LEU A 5 -3.45 -8.19 -4.15
C LEU A 5 -4.16 -9.53 -3.97
N LEU A 6 -3.83 -10.25 -2.90
CA LEU A 6 -4.49 -11.50 -2.52
C LEU A 6 -5.67 -11.23 -1.57
N GLU A 7 -5.41 -10.44 -0.53
CA GLU A 7 -6.42 -10.07 0.48
C GLU A 7 -6.29 -8.57 0.78
N GLY A 8 -7.39 -7.85 0.54
CA GLY A 8 -7.51 -6.41 0.82
C GLY A 8 -7.56 -6.10 2.31
N PRO A 9 -7.57 -4.81 2.68
CA PRO A 9 -7.61 -4.42 4.09
C PRO A 9 -8.95 -4.81 4.71
N ALA A 10 -8.93 -5.36 5.92
CA ALA A 10 -10.13 -5.79 6.64
C ALA A 10 -11.00 -4.62 7.12
N LEU A 11 -10.42 -3.41 7.19
CA LEU A 11 -11.11 -2.19 7.59
C LEU A 11 -10.47 -0.97 6.92
N GLU A 12 -11.14 0.18 7.01
CA GLU A 12 -10.61 1.46 6.56
C GLU A 12 -9.86 2.19 7.69
N PRO A 13 -8.77 2.93 7.40
CA PRO A 13 -8.02 3.71 8.40
C PRO A 13 -8.84 4.80 9.10
N VAL A 14 -9.99 5.15 8.52
CA VAL A 14 -10.92 6.16 9.02
C VAL A 14 -12.32 5.58 8.94
N THR A 15 -13.10 5.76 10.01
CA THR A 15 -14.48 5.28 10.10
C THR A 15 -15.46 6.26 9.45
N LEU A 16 -16.64 5.75 9.07
CA LEU A 16 -17.76 6.58 8.61
C LEU A 16 -18.13 7.66 9.66
N ALA A 17 -18.14 7.31 10.95
CA ALA A 17 -18.46 8.26 12.02
C ALA A 17 -17.48 9.43 12.06
N GLN A 18 -16.18 9.16 11.91
CA GLN A 18 -15.15 10.21 11.83
C GLN A 18 -15.34 11.11 10.60
N ALA A 19 -15.61 10.51 9.44
CA ALA A 19 -15.83 11.27 8.20
C ALA A 19 -17.11 12.12 8.25
N ARG A 20 -18.22 11.60 8.80
CA ARG A 20 -19.46 12.35 9.01
C ARG A 20 -19.25 13.53 9.94
N ALA A 21 -18.54 13.32 11.05
CA ALA A 21 -18.21 14.40 11.98
C ALA A 21 -17.35 15.48 11.30
N TYR A 22 -16.40 15.07 10.45
CA TYR A 22 -15.56 16.00 9.70
C TYR A 22 -16.36 16.81 8.67
N LEU A 23 -17.27 16.17 7.94
CA LEU A 23 -18.17 16.78 6.95
C LEU A 23 -19.38 17.50 7.54
N ARG A 24 -19.60 17.40 8.86
CA ARG A 24 -20.76 17.95 9.57
C ARG A 24 -22.09 17.44 9.02
N LEU A 25 -22.16 16.14 8.75
CA LEU A 25 -23.37 15.48 8.25
C LEU A 25 -24.26 15.02 9.42
N ASP A 26 -25.46 15.58 9.49
CA ASP A 26 -26.48 15.17 10.47
C ASP A 26 -27.42 14.08 9.93
N ALA A 27 -27.66 14.05 8.61
CA ALA A 27 -28.52 13.08 7.92
C ALA A 27 -27.74 11.87 7.37
N THR A 28 -28.42 10.74 7.15
CA THR A 28 -27.82 9.45 6.75
C THR A 28 -27.93 9.13 5.25
N ASP A 29 -28.37 10.11 4.45
CA ASP A 29 -28.50 10.01 2.99
C ASP A 29 -27.15 9.74 2.29
N GLU A 30 -26.05 10.20 2.89
CA GLU A 30 -24.70 10.06 2.34
C GLU A 30 -23.92 8.84 2.87
N ASP A 31 -24.56 7.95 3.63
CA ASP A 31 -23.91 6.78 4.25
C ASP A 31 -23.46 5.72 3.24
N THR A 32 -23.87 5.85 1.98
CA THR A 32 -23.32 5.03 0.87
C THR A 32 -22.11 5.71 0.22
N LEU A 33 -22.16 7.03 0.02
CA LEU A 33 -21.14 7.78 -0.70
C LEU A 33 -19.88 7.98 0.14
N VAL A 34 -20.03 8.36 1.41
CA VAL A 34 -18.89 8.69 2.28
C VAL A 34 -17.93 7.51 2.45
N PRO A 35 -18.37 6.26 2.72
CA PRO A 35 -17.47 5.12 2.78
C PRO A 35 -16.73 4.87 1.46
N ALA A 36 -17.41 5.02 0.32
CA ALA A 36 -16.78 4.87 -0.99
C ALA A 36 -15.65 5.91 -1.19
N LEU A 37 -15.88 7.16 -0.80
CA LEU A 37 -14.85 8.21 -0.87
C LEU A 37 -13.67 7.95 0.07
N ILE A 38 -13.89 7.37 1.25
CA ILE A 38 -12.81 6.94 2.15
C ILE A 38 -11.94 5.88 1.46
N SER A 39 -12.56 4.86 0.86
CA SER A 39 -11.82 3.78 0.18
C SER A 39 -11.03 4.29 -1.04
N VAL A 40 -11.59 5.22 -1.82
CA VAL A 40 -10.84 5.87 -2.91
C VAL A 40 -9.69 6.70 -2.34
N ALA A 41 -9.91 7.46 -1.26
CA ALA A 41 -8.89 8.34 -0.69
C ALA A 41 -7.72 7.53 -0.14
N ARG A 42 -8.02 6.41 0.55
CA ARG A 42 -7.00 5.42 0.93
C ARG A 42 -6.24 4.94 -0.30
N THR A 43 -6.91 4.39 -1.30
CA THR A 43 -6.25 3.75 -2.45
C THR A 43 -5.37 4.73 -3.24
N SER A 44 -5.80 5.97 -3.39
CA SER A 44 -5.01 7.04 -4.01
C SER A 44 -3.74 7.35 -3.22
N LEU A 45 -3.85 7.50 -1.89
CA LEU A 45 -2.69 7.76 -1.04
C LEU A 45 -1.76 6.55 -0.92
N GLU A 46 -2.29 5.32 -0.85
CA GLU A 46 -1.50 4.09 -0.88
C GLU A 46 -0.67 3.99 -2.16
N THR A 47 -1.28 4.34 -3.30
CA THR A 47 -0.62 4.37 -4.61
C THR A 47 0.49 5.41 -4.66
N GLU A 48 0.21 6.63 -4.21
CA GLU A 48 1.16 7.74 -4.23
C GLU A 48 2.35 7.51 -3.30
N LEU A 49 2.09 7.03 -2.08
CA LEU A 49 3.11 6.79 -1.07
C LEU A 49 3.84 5.46 -1.28
N ARG A 50 3.31 4.58 -2.13
CA ARG A 50 3.75 3.19 -2.31
C ARG A 50 3.76 2.47 -0.96
N ARG A 51 2.68 2.69 -0.20
CA ARG A 51 2.48 2.16 1.13
C ARG A 51 1.14 1.44 1.27
N ALA A 52 1.11 0.36 2.03
CA ALA A 52 -0.14 -0.22 2.53
C ALA A 52 -0.42 0.39 3.90
N PHE A 53 -1.67 0.76 4.17
CA PHE A 53 -2.05 1.37 5.44
C PHE A 53 -2.47 0.33 6.47
N ILE A 54 -3.54 -0.40 6.18
CA ILE A 54 -3.98 -1.56 6.97
C ILE A 54 -3.31 -2.80 6.39
N SER A 55 -3.11 -3.82 7.23
CA SER A 55 -2.60 -5.13 6.81
C SER A 55 -3.34 -5.67 5.58
N GLN A 56 -2.56 -6.03 4.57
CA GLN A 56 -2.98 -6.57 3.28
C GLN A 56 -2.00 -7.66 2.87
N ARG A 57 -2.49 -8.69 2.17
CA ARG A 57 -1.66 -9.77 1.64
C ARG A 57 -1.44 -9.60 0.15
N TRP A 58 -0.18 -9.70 -0.26
CA TRP A 58 0.25 -9.43 -1.61
C TRP A 58 1.19 -10.52 -2.12
N THR A 59 1.14 -10.76 -3.43
CA THR A 59 2.15 -11.53 -4.15
C THR A 59 2.95 -10.60 -5.05
N LEU A 60 4.28 -10.64 -4.93
CA LEU A 60 5.21 -10.04 -5.87
C LEU A 60 5.70 -11.11 -6.86
N LEU A 61 5.53 -10.83 -8.15
CA LEU A 61 5.95 -11.66 -9.27
C LEU A 61 7.08 -10.96 -10.02
N PRO A 62 8.36 -11.19 -9.63
CA PRO A 62 9.48 -10.73 -10.43
C PRO A 62 9.70 -11.66 -11.63
N ASP A 63 9.98 -11.09 -12.80
CA ASP A 63 10.23 -11.87 -14.03
C ASP A 63 11.54 -12.67 -13.92
N ARG A 64 12.52 -12.14 -13.18
CA ARG A 64 13.78 -12.79 -12.83
C ARG A 64 14.29 -12.26 -11.49
N TRP A 65 15.24 -12.95 -10.89
CA TRP A 65 15.96 -12.42 -9.74
C TRP A 65 16.74 -11.14 -10.13
N PRO A 66 16.51 -9.99 -9.45
CA PRO A 66 17.18 -8.72 -9.76
C PRO A 66 18.65 -8.69 -9.29
N GLY A 67 19.11 -9.71 -8.58
CA GLY A 67 20.45 -9.80 -8.02
C GLY A 67 20.47 -10.75 -6.81
N SER A 68 21.35 -10.50 -5.85
CA SER A 68 21.38 -11.23 -4.57
C SER A 68 20.24 -10.83 -3.62
N SER A 69 19.56 -9.72 -3.89
CA SER A 69 18.49 -9.18 -3.05
C SER A 69 17.29 -8.71 -3.86
N VAL A 70 16.09 -8.91 -3.33
CA VAL A 70 14.83 -8.43 -3.92
C VAL A 70 14.25 -7.31 -3.08
N THR A 71 14.05 -6.15 -3.69
CA THR A 71 13.38 -5.01 -3.04
C THR A 71 11.86 -5.15 -3.19
N ILE A 72 11.13 -5.01 -2.09
CA ILE A 72 9.67 -5.03 -2.09
C ILE A 72 9.15 -3.62 -2.37
N PRO A 73 8.36 -3.41 -3.44
CA PRO A 73 7.93 -2.08 -3.86
C PRO A 73 6.79 -1.49 -3.01
N LEU A 74 6.23 -2.25 -2.06
CA LEU A 74 5.17 -1.84 -1.12
C LEU A 74 5.68 -1.96 0.33
N THR A 75 5.34 -0.99 1.19
CA THR A 75 5.89 -0.86 2.55
C THR A 75 4.83 -0.28 3.50
N PRO A 76 4.92 -0.39 4.84
CA PRO A 76 5.80 -1.28 5.58
C PRO A 76 5.46 -2.75 5.35
N VAL A 77 6.47 -3.61 5.33
CA VAL A 77 6.30 -5.07 5.26
C VAL A 77 6.35 -5.62 6.67
N GLN A 78 5.34 -6.41 7.05
CA GLN A 78 5.26 -7.05 8.35
C GLN A 78 5.97 -8.42 8.35
N SER A 79 5.69 -9.22 7.33
CA SER A 79 6.22 -10.58 7.19
C SER A 79 6.37 -10.98 5.72
N ILE A 80 7.31 -11.90 5.47
CA ILE A 80 7.32 -12.70 4.25
C ILE A 80 6.64 -14.02 4.58
N ASP A 81 5.55 -14.30 3.89
CA ASP A 81 4.72 -15.46 4.15
C ASP A 81 5.31 -16.69 3.44
N ALA A 82 5.73 -16.52 2.17
CA ALA A 82 6.37 -17.58 1.39
C ALA A 82 7.19 -17.01 0.22
N VAL A 83 8.27 -17.70 -0.13
CA VAL A 83 8.99 -17.50 -1.40
C VAL A 83 8.92 -18.80 -2.19
N ARG A 84 8.44 -18.75 -3.43
CA ARG A 84 8.33 -19.91 -4.32
C ARG A 84 9.10 -19.70 -5.61
N VAL A 85 9.69 -20.80 -6.09
CA VAL A 85 10.39 -20.85 -7.37
C VAL A 85 9.90 -22.06 -8.16
N SER A 86 9.31 -21.81 -9.32
CA SER A 86 8.68 -22.83 -10.17
C SER A 86 7.68 -23.70 -9.39
N GLY A 87 6.88 -23.05 -8.53
CA GLY A 87 5.89 -23.71 -7.66
C GLY A 87 6.46 -24.36 -6.40
N ILE A 88 7.78 -24.42 -6.23
CA ILE A 88 8.43 -25.02 -5.06
C ILE A 88 8.64 -23.95 -4.00
N THR A 89 8.10 -24.17 -2.80
CA THR A 89 8.31 -23.27 -1.66
C THR A 89 9.72 -23.45 -1.10
N LEU A 90 10.47 -22.35 -1.00
CA LEU A 90 11.80 -22.35 -0.40
C LEU A 90 11.72 -22.48 1.13
N ALA A 91 12.73 -23.09 1.73
CA ALA A 91 12.83 -23.17 3.17
C ALA A 91 13.02 -21.77 3.78
N ALA A 92 12.34 -21.47 4.89
CA ALA A 92 12.33 -20.13 5.48
C ALA A 92 13.72 -19.66 5.97
N ASP A 93 14.66 -20.58 6.20
CA ASP A 93 16.04 -20.28 6.58
C ASP A 93 16.96 -19.99 5.37
N SER A 94 16.49 -20.27 4.14
CA SER A 94 17.22 -19.99 2.89
C SER A 94 17.12 -18.53 2.45
N TYR A 95 16.38 -17.69 3.19
CA TYR A 95 16.30 -16.26 2.94
C TYR A 95 16.13 -15.47 4.23
N ALA A 96 16.35 -14.16 4.16
CA ALA A 96 16.08 -13.23 5.24
C ALA A 96 15.44 -11.96 4.73
N CYS A 97 14.51 -11.43 5.51
CA CYS A 97 13.89 -10.14 5.26
C CYS A 97 14.46 -9.07 6.19
N GLU A 98 14.92 -7.96 5.61
CA GLU A 98 15.07 -6.69 6.31
C GLU A 98 13.74 -5.92 6.24
N CYS A 99 12.70 -6.47 6.85
CA CYS A 99 11.31 -5.98 6.71
C CYS A 99 11.11 -4.57 7.30
N ARG A 100 11.96 -4.17 8.26
CA ARG A 100 11.96 -2.82 8.86
C ARG A 100 12.63 -1.75 7.97
N ARG A 101 13.36 -2.16 6.93
CA ARG A 101 13.96 -1.23 5.98
C ARG A 101 12.87 -0.61 5.12
N ASP A 102 13.07 0.63 4.67
CA ASP A 102 12.16 1.32 3.76
C ASP A 102 12.92 1.77 2.50
N PRO A 103 12.77 1.07 1.35
CA PRO A 103 11.93 -0.11 1.14
C PRO A 103 12.51 -1.40 1.74
N ALA A 104 11.63 -2.33 2.08
CA ALA A 104 12.00 -3.65 2.60
C ALA A 104 12.76 -4.46 1.53
N VAL A 105 13.71 -5.27 1.98
CA VAL A 105 14.55 -6.09 1.11
C VAL A 105 14.61 -7.52 1.61
N ILE A 106 14.53 -8.47 0.69
CA ILE A 106 14.76 -9.90 0.95
C ILE A 106 16.11 -10.29 0.36
N HIS A 107 16.91 -11.01 1.14
CA HIS A 107 18.21 -11.54 0.74
C HIS A 107 18.16 -13.06 0.73
N GLY A 108 18.82 -13.69 -0.25
CA GLY A 108 19.11 -15.12 -0.17
C GLY A 108 20.10 -15.36 0.97
N ARG A 109 19.82 -16.35 1.82
CA ARG A 109 20.75 -16.85 2.84
C ARG A 109 21.38 -18.15 2.33
N ALA A 110 22.62 -18.38 2.72
CA ALA A 110 23.56 -19.39 2.19
C ALA A 110 24.37 -18.90 0.98
N GLY A 111 25.64 -19.30 0.91
CA GLY A 111 26.63 -18.88 -0.10
C GLY A 111 26.33 -19.34 -1.54
N MET A 112 25.07 -19.63 -1.87
CA MET A 112 24.55 -19.87 -3.20
C MET A 112 23.46 -18.82 -3.46
N GLY A 113 23.49 -18.19 -4.64
CA GLY A 113 22.45 -17.24 -5.04
C GLY A 113 21.05 -17.87 -5.09
N TRP A 114 20.04 -17.06 -5.41
CA TRP A 114 18.67 -17.55 -5.55
C TRP A 114 18.58 -18.71 -6.56
N PRO A 115 17.78 -19.76 -6.27
CA PRO A 115 17.57 -20.83 -7.24
C PRO A 115 16.93 -20.27 -8.51
N LEU A 116 17.45 -20.66 -9.66
CA LEU A 116 16.95 -20.19 -10.95
C LEU A 116 15.60 -20.86 -11.25
N PRO A 117 14.59 -20.10 -11.68
CA PRO A 117 13.33 -20.68 -12.10
C PRO A 117 13.52 -21.49 -13.38
N ALA A 118 12.78 -22.60 -13.52
CA ALA A 118 12.76 -23.43 -14.72
C ALA A 118 12.13 -22.69 -15.92
N ASP A 119 11.14 -21.83 -15.65
CA ASP A 119 10.55 -20.92 -16.63
C ASP A 119 11.15 -19.51 -16.45
N PRO A 120 11.74 -18.91 -17.49
CA PRO A 120 12.24 -17.54 -17.43
C PRO A 120 11.14 -16.47 -17.25
N ALA A 121 9.85 -16.81 -17.34
CA ALA A 121 8.73 -15.92 -17.06
C ALA A 121 7.82 -16.48 -15.95
N GLY A 122 7.56 -15.69 -14.91
CA GLY A 122 6.55 -16.03 -13.89
C GLY A 122 6.93 -17.18 -12.95
N GLY A 123 8.16 -17.68 -13.00
CA GLY A 123 8.62 -18.76 -12.13
C GLY A 123 8.98 -18.34 -10.70
N ILE A 124 8.75 -17.09 -10.29
CA ILE A 124 9.08 -16.60 -8.94
C ILE A 124 7.86 -15.93 -8.34
N GLU A 125 7.52 -16.33 -7.11
CA GLU A 125 6.41 -15.77 -6.34
C GLU A 125 6.88 -15.44 -4.93
N ILE A 126 6.55 -14.26 -4.44
CA ILE A 126 6.87 -13.84 -3.09
C ILE A 126 5.58 -13.34 -2.45
N ASP A 127 5.03 -14.14 -1.54
CA ASP A 127 3.87 -13.77 -0.75
C ASP A 127 4.34 -13.04 0.51
N PHE A 128 3.74 -11.89 0.80
CA PHE A 128 4.09 -11.07 1.94
C PHE A 128 2.87 -10.30 2.47
N THR A 129 2.94 -9.96 3.75
CA THR A 129 1.96 -9.09 4.41
C THR A 129 2.54 -7.69 4.57
N ALA A 130 1.81 -6.68 4.11
CA ALA A 130 2.19 -5.27 4.21
C ALA A 130 1.08 -4.42 4.83
N GLY A 131 1.46 -3.39 5.57
CA GLY A 131 0.54 -2.52 6.32
C GLY A 131 1.17 -2.08 7.64
N TYR A 132 0.74 -0.95 8.19
CA TYR A 132 1.19 -0.50 9.52
C TYR A 132 0.71 -1.44 10.63
N GLY A 133 -0.46 -2.06 10.45
CA GLY A 133 -1.04 -3.04 11.36
C GLY A 133 -2.50 -3.32 11.02
N ASP A 134 -3.15 -4.10 11.87
CA ASP A 134 -4.54 -4.54 11.68
C ASP A 134 -5.56 -3.50 12.16
N ALA A 135 -5.14 -2.55 13.00
CA ALA A 135 -6.02 -1.53 13.56
C ALA A 135 -5.89 -0.20 12.81
N ALA A 136 -6.98 0.57 12.77
CA ALA A 136 -6.98 1.92 12.23
C ALA A 136 -5.92 2.81 12.90
N ASP A 137 -5.72 2.64 14.22
CA ASP A 137 -4.79 3.46 14.99
C ASP A 137 -3.30 3.17 14.72
N ASP A 138 -2.98 2.04 14.09
CA ASP A 138 -1.62 1.71 13.65
C ASP A 138 -1.17 2.61 12.49
N VAL A 139 -2.12 3.08 11.68
CA VAL A 139 -1.86 4.00 10.57
C VAL A 139 -1.50 5.38 11.12
N PRO A 140 -0.39 6.01 10.74
CA PRO A 140 0.01 7.29 11.32
C PRO A 140 -1.09 8.36 11.25
N ALA A 141 -1.31 9.08 12.36
CA ALA A 141 -2.38 10.09 12.45
C ALA A 141 -2.37 11.13 11.31
N PRO A 142 -1.22 11.64 10.82
CA PRO A 142 -1.17 12.51 9.64
C PRO A 142 -1.77 11.87 8.39
N VAL A 143 -1.54 10.57 8.17
CA VAL A 143 -2.09 9.83 7.02
C VAL A 143 -3.60 9.66 7.16
N ARG A 144 -4.10 9.34 8.36
CA ARG A 144 -5.54 9.27 8.62
C ARG A 144 -6.23 10.60 8.37
N GLN A 145 -5.60 11.69 8.80
CA GLN A 145 -6.10 13.05 8.54
C GLN A 145 -6.05 13.40 7.05
N ALA A 146 -5.02 12.98 6.31
CA ALA A 146 -4.94 13.16 4.86
C ALA A 146 -6.10 12.44 4.14
N ILE A 147 -6.46 11.22 4.56
CA ILE A 147 -7.61 10.48 4.03
C ILE A 147 -8.92 11.27 4.25
N LEU A 148 -9.14 11.77 5.48
CA LEU A 148 -10.32 12.59 5.79
C LEU A 148 -10.42 13.84 4.90
N MET A 149 -9.31 14.56 4.76
CA MET A 149 -9.25 15.78 3.95
C MET A 149 -9.50 15.51 2.46
N LEU A 150 -8.97 14.41 1.94
CA LEU A 150 -9.13 14.03 0.53
C LEU A 150 -10.55 13.53 0.25
N ALA A 151 -11.11 12.69 1.14
CA ALA A 151 -12.50 12.24 1.03
C ALA A 151 -13.47 13.42 1.11
N ALA A 152 -13.23 14.38 2.01
CA ALA A 152 -14.04 15.58 2.12
C ALA A 152 -13.94 16.47 0.88
N HIS A 153 -12.73 16.65 0.35
CA HIS A 153 -12.51 17.40 -0.89
C HIS A 153 -13.37 16.84 -2.03
N TRP A 154 -13.33 15.53 -2.27
CA TRP A 154 -14.12 14.91 -3.35
C TRP A 154 -15.63 14.85 -3.06
N PHE A 155 -16.03 14.81 -1.79
CA PHE A 155 -17.44 14.93 -1.43
C PHE A 155 -18.01 16.31 -1.85
N GLU A 156 -17.23 17.36 -1.64
CA GLU A 156 -17.57 18.75 -1.98
C GLU A 156 -17.42 19.03 -3.48
N THR A 157 -16.41 18.43 -4.14
CA THR A 157 -16.13 18.61 -5.57
C THR A 157 -16.58 17.40 -6.38
N ARG A 158 -17.88 17.33 -6.69
CA ARG A 158 -18.50 16.21 -7.44
C ARG A 158 -18.37 16.32 -8.97
N GLU A 159 -17.92 17.46 -9.49
CA GLU A 159 -17.77 17.71 -10.92
C GLU A 159 -16.30 17.62 -11.36
N PRO A 160 -16.01 16.98 -12.51
CA PRO A 160 -14.67 17.04 -13.09
C PRO A 160 -14.34 18.49 -13.46
N VAL A 161 -13.18 18.96 -13.00
CA VAL A 161 -12.69 20.33 -13.22
C VAL A 161 -12.56 20.61 -14.71
N ALA A 162 -13.07 21.77 -15.16
CA ALA A 162 -13.04 22.18 -16.56
C ALA A 162 -11.62 22.25 -17.13
N MET A 163 -11.48 21.93 -18.43
CA MET A 163 -10.23 22.03 -19.19
C MET A 163 -9.63 23.43 -19.09
N GLY A 164 -8.36 23.52 -18.66
CA GLY A 164 -7.60 24.77 -18.55
C GLY A 164 -7.31 25.24 -17.12
N THR A 165 -7.90 24.59 -16.12
CA THR A 165 -7.56 24.79 -14.70
C THR A 165 -6.45 23.81 -14.30
N PRO A 166 -5.35 24.26 -13.65
CA PRO A 166 -4.32 23.31 -13.19
C PRO A 166 -4.96 22.35 -12.19
N VAL A 167 -4.95 21.07 -12.53
CA VAL A 167 -5.45 19.99 -11.67
C VAL A 167 -4.47 19.87 -10.51
N LEU A 168 -4.83 20.44 -9.35
CA LEU A 168 -4.29 19.93 -8.10
C LEU A 168 -5.04 18.62 -7.84
N GLU A 169 -4.56 17.49 -8.38
CA GLU A 169 -5.14 16.15 -8.16
C GLU A 169 -5.26 15.85 -6.65
N MET A 170 -4.45 16.55 -5.85
CA MET A 170 -4.45 16.51 -4.40
C MET A 170 -4.35 17.93 -3.81
N PRO A 171 -5.18 18.30 -2.83
CA PRO A 171 -5.03 19.58 -2.12
C PRO A 171 -3.64 19.72 -1.50
N PHE A 172 -3.03 20.91 -1.60
CA PHE A 172 -1.66 21.17 -1.13
C PHE A 172 -1.43 20.80 0.34
N THR A 173 -2.44 21.00 1.18
CA THR A 173 -2.41 20.65 2.60
C THR A 173 -2.27 19.14 2.81
N VAL A 174 -2.95 18.33 2.00
CA VAL A 174 -2.82 16.86 1.99
C VAL A 174 -1.40 16.48 1.56
N SER A 175 -0.90 17.07 0.47
CA SER A 175 0.47 16.81 -0.02
C SER A 175 1.54 17.09 1.05
N ARG A 176 1.41 18.21 1.78
CA ARG A 176 2.32 18.57 2.88
C ARG A 176 2.26 17.59 4.04
N LEU A 177 1.07 17.09 4.37
CA LEU A 177 0.86 16.20 5.50
C LEU A 177 1.47 14.81 5.27
N ILE A 178 1.44 14.36 4.01
CA ILE A 178 1.97 13.05 3.62
C ILE A 178 3.45 13.08 3.20
N GLU A 179 4.05 14.26 3.06
CA GLU A 179 5.44 14.44 2.62
C GLU A 179 6.46 13.58 3.39
N PRO A 180 6.40 13.49 4.73
CA PRO A 180 7.34 12.65 5.50
C PRO A 180 7.24 11.15 5.18
N TYR A 181 6.14 10.73 4.57
CA TYR A 181 5.86 9.33 4.22
C TYR A 181 6.16 9.03 2.75
N ARG A 182 6.44 10.05 1.92
CA ARG A 182 6.86 9.82 0.53
C ARG A 182 8.21 9.13 0.50
N ARG A 183 8.38 8.21 -0.45
CA ARG A 183 9.68 7.62 -0.71
C ARG A 183 10.63 8.68 -1.29
N PRO A 184 11.80 8.91 -0.69
CA PRO A 184 12.80 9.78 -1.31
C PRO A 184 13.22 9.18 -2.65
N ARG A 185 13.11 9.98 -3.72
CA ARG A 185 13.74 9.66 -5.00
C ARG A 185 15.21 10.02 -4.85
N LEU A 186 16.06 9.01 -4.63
CA LEU A 186 17.52 9.15 -4.65
C LEU A 186 18.03 9.12 -6.09
#